data_AF-A0A7K4B1E6-F1
#
_entry.id   AF-A0A7K4B1E6-F1
#
_cell.length_a   1.000
_cell.length_b   1.000
_cell.length_c   1.000
_cell.angle_alpha   90.00
_cell.angle_beta   90.00
_cell.angle_gamma   90.00
#
_symmetry.space_group_name_H-M   'P 1'
#
loop_
_entity.id
_entity.type
_entity.pdbx_description
1 polymer ?
#
loop_
_entity_poly.entity_id
_entity_poly.type
_entity_poly.pdbx_seq_one_letter_code
_entity_poly.pdbx_strand_id
1 'polypeptide(L)'
;MIDQYPTAFRTDPKPSFNLITKTWYPGFSNHTLFDSLDDDEQEYAEEILLDFTGFVLYYQDCVPDKWSPSVIEQCLLKDFPRSLARKEEYDYATFNVLLNFFAYLREENLLEGANDLFSHLIEIEDEFEEKMRDVDLYSPSKAFVIVALEEGIDVNDPDALQEFYVKVGASEMKGHKPEIVDAINQVIVSWVLPFSDSRYIPAIDSATGDDVILMTGLLLGSLVEDMGVKSHEWDSDNVTKSIQKTLIPYPLPNDTRALCIPILHAFFTYLADENLQLHARDIADSILPLQEQMMAEGSEKSSDLEFFMARAVINSGVDPTDEAAIMDFLDENKDALMLEYMKTKKPEEIRKLLFDNITNTDFFEEEPRKQIDISSIPKANREWFSIIANMTNQFCEERL
;
A
#
# COMPACT_ATOMS: atom_id res chain seq x y z
N MET A 1 11.42 13.77 13.60
CA MET A 1 10.48 12.88 14.28
C MET A 1 9.03 13.38 14.26
N ILE A 2 8.63 14.46 14.96
CA ILE A 2 7.20 14.88 14.91
C ILE A 2 6.79 15.37 13.51
N ASP A 3 7.69 16.04 12.78
CA ASP A 3 7.43 16.55 11.43
C ASP A 3 7.54 15.47 10.33
N GLN A 4 7.78 14.20 10.68
CA GLN A 4 7.88 13.08 9.72
C GLN A 4 6.55 12.37 9.48
N TYR A 5 5.51 12.64 10.27
CA TYR A 5 4.22 11.98 10.15
C TYR A 5 3.25 12.82 9.30
N PRO A 6 2.51 12.20 8.37
CA PRO A 6 1.65 12.94 7.44
C PRO A 6 0.39 13.52 8.09
N THR A 7 0.03 13.06 9.30
CA THR A 7 -1.08 13.62 10.08
C THR A 7 -0.64 13.92 11.51
N ALA A 8 -1.33 14.84 12.18
CA ALA A 8 -1.06 15.11 13.58
C ALA A 8 -1.39 13.89 14.47
N PHE A 9 -0.54 13.64 15.47
CA PHE A 9 -0.82 12.64 16.51
C PHE A 9 -2.13 12.96 17.24
N ARG A 10 -2.92 11.93 17.57
CA ARG A 10 -4.14 12.06 18.37
C ARG A 10 -3.83 12.35 19.84
N THR A 11 -2.79 11.71 20.34
CA THR A 11 -2.22 11.92 21.68
C THR A 11 -0.93 12.73 21.57
N ASP A 12 -0.71 13.69 22.49
CA ASP A 12 0.55 14.45 22.53
C ASP A 12 1.73 13.47 22.60
N PRO A 13 2.65 13.46 21.60
CA PRO A 13 3.74 12.49 21.55
C PRO A 13 4.88 12.84 22.50
N LYS A 14 4.94 14.07 22.99
CA LYS A 14 6.05 14.57 23.80
C LYS A 14 6.29 13.77 25.08
N PRO A 15 5.28 13.34 25.86
CA PRO A 15 5.49 12.49 27.03
C PRO A 15 6.14 11.15 26.67
N SER A 16 5.65 10.46 25.63
CA SER A 16 6.18 9.17 25.18
C SER A 16 7.64 9.31 24.70
N PHE A 17 7.94 10.29 23.85
CA PHE A 17 9.32 10.51 23.39
C PHE A 17 10.25 10.97 24.51
N ASN A 18 9.77 11.75 25.48
CA ASN A 18 10.58 12.11 26.65
C ASN A 18 10.88 10.88 27.51
N LEU A 19 9.94 9.95 27.65
CA LEU A 19 10.17 8.72 28.41
C LEU A 19 11.31 7.90 27.79
N ILE A 20 11.33 7.78 26.45
CA ILE A 20 12.43 7.15 25.73
C ILE A 20 13.73 7.93 25.93
N THR A 21 13.79 9.17 25.44
CA THR A 21 15.04 9.96 25.32
C THR A 21 15.63 10.42 26.65
N LYS A 22 14.82 10.59 27.71
CA LYS A 22 15.29 11.14 28.99
C LYS A 22 15.34 10.12 30.11
N THR A 23 14.84 8.90 29.90
CA THR A 23 14.74 7.92 30.98
C THR A 23 15.15 6.54 30.52
N TRP A 24 14.43 5.94 29.57
CA TRP A 24 14.66 4.55 29.19
C TRP A 24 15.93 4.36 28.36
N TYR A 25 16.15 5.14 27.30
CA TYR A 25 17.34 5.03 26.47
C TYR A 25 18.65 5.34 27.23
N PRO A 26 18.76 6.42 28.01
CA PRO A 26 19.99 6.67 28.80
C PRO A 26 20.30 5.57 29.82
N GLY A 27 19.29 4.89 30.36
CA GLY A 27 19.49 3.74 31.24
C GLY A 27 19.93 2.51 30.45
N PHE A 28 19.24 2.23 29.33
CA PHE A 28 19.56 1.13 28.42
C PHE A 28 20.99 1.25 27.86
N SER A 29 21.39 2.43 27.38
CA SER A 29 22.71 2.69 26.77
C SER A 29 23.89 2.56 27.75
N ASN A 30 23.63 2.45 29.05
CA ASN A 30 24.63 2.19 30.09
C ASN A 30 24.50 0.77 30.68
N HIS A 31 23.63 -0.06 30.11
CA HIS A 31 23.34 -1.42 30.56
C HIS A 31 24.12 -2.46 29.75
N THR A 32 24.44 -3.60 30.35
CA THR A 32 25.21 -4.67 29.68
C THR A 32 24.47 -5.30 28.49
N LEU A 33 23.15 -5.12 28.39
CA LEU A 33 22.34 -5.56 27.25
C LEU A 33 22.52 -4.65 26.02
N PHE A 34 22.94 -3.41 26.23
CA PHE A 34 23.32 -2.52 25.14
C PHE A 34 24.75 -2.84 24.68
N ASP A 35 25.66 -3.13 25.63
CA ASP A 35 27.03 -3.56 25.31
C ASP A 35 27.10 -4.88 24.50
N SER A 36 26.02 -5.67 24.49
CA SER A 36 25.93 -6.90 23.68
C SER A 36 25.44 -6.68 22.25
N LEU A 37 24.95 -5.49 21.93
CA LEU A 37 24.60 -5.10 20.57
C LEU A 37 25.88 -4.85 19.74
N ASP A 38 25.81 -5.08 18.43
CA ASP A 38 26.90 -4.71 17.52
C ASP A 38 26.95 -3.20 17.25
N ASP A 39 27.95 -2.77 16.46
CA ASP A 39 28.21 -1.34 16.23
C ASP A 39 27.02 -0.64 15.51
N ASP A 40 26.40 -1.30 14.53
CA ASP A 40 25.26 -0.75 13.78
C ASP A 40 24.00 -0.72 14.67
N GLU A 41 23.76 -1.77 15.44
CA GLU A 41 22.67 -1.85 16.42
C GLU A 41 22.78 -0.77 17.49
N GLN A 42 23.97 -0.51 18.03
CA GLN A 42 24.19 0.58 18.99
C GLN A 42 24.01 1.96 18.35
N GLU A 43 24.48 2.15 17.12
CA GLU A 43 24.34 3.40 16.37
C GLU A 43 22.86 3.76 16.15
N TYR A 44 22.05 2.80 15.73
CA TYR A 44 20.64 3.03 15.42
C TYR A 44 19.70 2.93 16.62
N ALA A 45 20.18 2.46 17.78
CA ALA A 45 19.33 2.10 18.90
C ALA A 45 18.37 3.21 19.34
N GLU A 46 18.83 4.45 19.50
CA GLU A 46 17.95 5.54 19.95
C GLU A 46 16.83 5.80 18.94
N GLU A 47 17.18 5.86 17.66
CA GLU A 47 16.24 6.12 16.57
C GLU A 47 15.23 4.97 16.40
N ILE A 48 15.66 3.71 16.53
CA ILE A 48 14.76 2.54 16.49
C ILE A 48 13.71 2.61 17.60
N LEU A 49 14.11 2.94 18.83
CA LEU A 49 13.16 3.08 19.95
C LEU A 49 12.19 4.22 19.74
N LEU A 50 12.65 5.29 19.11
CA LEU A 50 11.86 6.47 18.79
C LEU A 50 10.87 6.21 17.65
N ASP A 51 11.28 5.53 16.59
CA ASP A 51 10.44 5.11 15.49
C ASP A 51 9.39 4.11 15.96
N PHE A 52 9.77 3.08 16.72
CA PHE A 52 8.83 2.14 17.33
C PHE A 52 7.78 2.85 18.20
N THR A 53 8.23 3.75 19.08
CA THR A 53 7.31 4.53 19.94
C THR A 53 6.40 5.43 19.12
N GLY A 54 6.94 6.05 18.08
CA GLY A 54 6.22 6.95 17.19
C GLY A 54 5.15 6.22 16.39
N PHE A 55 5.47 5.08 15.80
CA PHE A 55 4.52 4.26 15.03
C PHE A 55 3.40 3.72 15.91
N VAL A 56 3.72 3.13 17.06
CA VAL A 56 2.71 2.63 18.00
C VAL A 56 1.76 3.75 18.43
N LEU A 57 2.30 4.94 18.73
CA LEU A 57 1.47 6.08 19.10
C LEU A 57 0.66 6.64 17.92
N TYR A 58 1.25 6.68 16.74
CA TYR A 58 0.65 7.29 15.55
C TYR A 58 -0.50 6.45 14.99
N TYR A 59 -0.24 5.16 14.76
CA TYR A 59 -1.20 4.23 14.15
C TYR A 59 -2.20 3.70 15.15
N GLN A 60 -1.79 3.47 16.40
CA GLN A 60 -2.58 2.75 17.38
C GLN A 60 -3.02 3.62 18.57
N ASP A 61 -2.62 4.90 18.62
CA ASP A 61 -2.93 5.84 19.71
C ASP A 61 -2.56 5.28 21.10
N CYS A 62 -1.48 4.51 21.15
CA CYS A 62 -1.07 3.74 22.32
C CYS A 62 0.22 4.30 22.92
N VAL A 63 0.16 4.63 24.22
CA VAL A 63 1.29 5.15 25.00
C VAL A 63 2.11 4.00 25.63
N PRO A 64 3.40 4.22 25.98
CA PRO A 64 4.28 3.14 26.43
C PRO A 64 3.80 2.30 27.61
N ASP A 65 3.06 2.86 28.56
CA ASP A 65 2.52 2.14 29.72
C ASP A 65 1.32 1.23 29.37
N LYS A 66 0.93 1.18 28.10
CA LYS A 66 -0.16 0.36 27.55
C LYS A 66 0.29 -0.58 26.45
N TRP A 67 1.60 -0.65 26.18
CA TRP A 67 2.13 -1.62 25.24
C TRP A 67 1.79 -3.05 25.67
N SER A 68 1.35 -3.84 24.70
CA SER A 68 0.91 -5.23 24.87
C SER A 68 1.37 -6.06 23.67
N PRO A 69 1.39 -7.40 23.76
CA PRO A 69 1.82 -8.26 22.64
C PRO A 69 1.14 -7.91 21.31
N SER A 70 -0.19 -7.74 21.31
CA SER A 70 -0.95 -7.37 20.10
C SER A 70 -0.59 -6.01 19.52
N VAL A 71 -0.15 -5.06 20.36
CA VAL A 71 0.29 -3.72 19.92
C VAL A 71 1.64 -3.82 19.22
N ILE A 72 2.56 -4.61 19.77
CA ILE A 72 3.87 -4.86 19.17
C ILE A 72 3.72 -5.63 17.86
N GLU A 73 2.93 -6.69 17.85
CA GLU A 73 2.67 -7.51 16.66
C GLU A 73 2.12 -6.64 15.51
N GLN A 74 1.12 -5.80 15.80
CA GLN A 74 0.57 -4.88 14.80
C GLN A 74 1.63 -3.88 14.29
N CYS A 75 2.47 -3.35 15.16
CA CYS A 75 3.52 -2.40 14.76
C CYS A 75 4.58 -3.08 13.90
N LEU A 76 5.12 -4.21 14.33
CA LEU A 76 6.27 -4.85 13.71
C LEU A 76 5.92 -5.69 12.48
N LEU A 77 4.72 -6.27 12.43
CA LEU A 77 4.32 -7.16 11.32
C LEU A 77 3.41 -6.49 10.29
N LYS A 78 2.92 -5.27 10.57
CA LYS A 78 2.08 -4.53 9.62
C LYS A 78 2.52 -3.09 9.43
N ASP A 79 2.61 -2.30 10.49
CA ASP A 79 2.84 -0.86 10.36
C ASP A 79 4.27 -0.55 9.85
N PHE A 80 5.29 -1.24 10.37
CA PHE A 80 6.70 -1.15 9.94
C PHE A 80 6.90 -1.65 8.50
N PRO A 81 6.53 -2.90 8.16
CA PRO A 81 6.59 -3.39 6.78
C PRO A 81 5.94 -2.45 5.78
N ARG A 82 4.83 -1.83 6.16
CA ARG A 82 4.11 -0.90 5.32
C ARG A 82 4.83 0.44 5.12
N SER A 83 5.31 1.07 6.19
CA SER A 83 5.63 2.51 6.15
C SER A 83 7.03 2.88 6.63
N LEU A 84 7.75 1.99 7.32
CA LEU A 84 9.13 2.27 7.72
C LEU A 84 10.05 2.10 6.51
N ALA A 85 10.60 3.21 6.02
CA ALA A 85 11.53 3.26 4.90
C ALA A 85 12.93 3.65 5.39
N ARG A 86 13.77 2.67 5.67
CA ARG A 86 15.14 2.84 6.14
C ARG A 86 16.09 2.00 5.27
N LYS A 87 17.39 2.05 5.56
CA LYS A 87 18.39 1.23 4.87
C LYS A 87 18.40 -0.18 5.44
N GLU A 88 18.93 -1.14 4.68
CA GLU A 88 18.98 -2.55 5.08
C GLU A 88 19.68 -2.77 6.43
N GLU A 89 20.73 -2.01 6.73
CA GLU A 89 21.45 -2.12 8.00
C GLU A 89 20.56 -1.71 9.20
N TYR A 90 19.68 -0.73 9.01
CA TYR A 90 18.73 -0.30 10.03
C TYR A 90 17.64 -1.36 10.26
N ASP A 91 17.12 -1.95 9.18
CA ASP A 91 16.10 -2.99 9.27
C ASP A 91 16.63 -4.23 9.99
N TYR A 92 17.89 -4.61 9.72
CA TYR A 92 18.60 -5.68 10.44
C TYR A 92 18.75 -5.38 11.94
N ALA A 93 19.16 -4.16 12.28
CA ALA A 93 19.36 -3.75 13.67
C ALA A 93 18.04 -3.69 14.49
N THR A 94 16.91 -3.41 13.82
CA THR A 94 15.63 -3.11 14.47
C THR A 94 15.20 -4.18 15.47
N PHE A 95 15.20 -5.45 15.08
CA PHE A 95 14.68 -6.52 15.92
C PHE A 95 15.54 -6.74 17.16
N ASN A 96 16.87 -6.82 17.00
CA ASN A 96 17.80 -7.08 18.10
C ASN A 96 17.85 -5.93 19.10
N VAL A 97 17.78 -4.67 18.64
CA VAL A 97 17.65 -3.50 19.50
C VAL A 97 16.38 -3.60 20.34
N LEU A 98 15.23 -3.87 19.72
CA LEU A 98 13.96 -3.98 20.44
C LEU A 98 13.99 -5.14 21.43
N LEU A 99 14.49 -6.31 21.03
CA LEU A 99 14.60 -7.48 21.89
C LEU A 99 15.44 -7.19 23.15
N ASN A 100 16.63 -6.60 23.00
CA ASN A 100 17.50 -6.24 24.11
C ASN A 100 16.90 -5.12 24.97
N PHE A 101 16.21 -4.17 24.35
CA PHE A 101 15.53 -3.10 25.05
C PHE A 101 14.39 -3.62 25.94
N PHE A 102 13.53 -4.50 25.43
CA PHE A 102 12.46 -5.11 26.22
C PHE A 102 12.99 -6.05 27.31
N ALA A 103 14.12 -6.73 27.07
CA ALA A 103 14.84 -7.46 28.11
C ALA A 103 15.32 -6.52 29.24
N TYR A 104 15.85 -5.34 28.88
CA TYR A 104 16.25 -4.31 29.85
C TYR A 104 15.04 -3.78 30.64
N LEU A 105 13.93 -3.43 29.98
CA LEU A 105 12.72 -2.98 30.66
C LEU A 105 12.18 -4.03 31.64
N ARG A 106 12.31 -5.31 31.30
CA ARG A 106 11.96 -6.44 32.17
C ARG A 106 12.90 -6.54 33.37
N GLU A 107 14.20 -6.50 33.16
CA GLU A 107 15.21 -6.66 34.23
C GLU A 107 15.16 -5.53 35.26
N GLU A 108 14.96 -4.30 34.79
CA GLU A 108 14.85 -3.12 35.64
C GLU A 108 13.41 -2.86 36.14
N ASN A 109 12.45 -3.72 35.77
CA ASN A 109 11.03 -3.62 36.14
C ASN A 109 10.43 -2.23 35.83
N LEU A 110 10.75 -1.71 34.63
CA LEU A 110 10.36 -0.36 34.17
C LEU A 110 9.03 -0.32 33.44
N LEU A 111 8.53 -1.48 32.98
CA LEU A 111 7.27 -1.62 32.27
C LEU A 111 6.49 -2.83 32.78
N GLU A 112 5.24 -2.63 33.17
CA GLU A 112 4.34 -3.71 33.54
C GLU A 112 4.05 -4.58 32.32
N GLY A 113 4.17 -5.90 32.46
CA GLY A 113 4.01 -6.84 31.34
C GLY A 113 5.23 -6.96 30.42
N ALA A 114 6.37 -6.33 30.73
CA ALA A 114 7.59 -6.43 29.92
C ALA A 114 8.06 -7.88 29.67
N ASN A 115 7.78 -8.80 30.61
CA ASN A 115 8.07 -10.21 30.41
C ASN A 115 7.25 -10.83 29.25
N ASP A 116 5.96 -10.50 29.17
CA ASP A 116 5.08 -11.01 28.12
C ASP A 116 5.45 -10.40 26.77
N LEU A 117 5.83 -9.12 26.74
CA LEU A 117 6.34 -8.44 25.54
C LEU A 117 7.63 -9.07 25.03
N PHE A 118 8.60 -9.30 25.93
CA PHE A 118 9.87 -9.93 25.59
C PHE A 118 9.66 -11.35 25.05
N SER A 119 8.83 -12.17 25.71
CA SER A 119 8.54 -13.53 25.24
C SER A 119 7.86 -13.52 23.87
N HIS A 120 6.92 -12.61 23.65
CA HIS A 120 6.21 -12.53 22.38
C HIS A 120 7.09 -12.01 21.23
N LEU A 121 8.02 -11.08 21.50
CA LEU A 121 8.98 -10.66 20.49
C LEU A 121 9.75 -11.85 19.92
N ILE A 122 10.26 -12.73 20.77
CA ILE A 122 10.96 -13.96 20.34
C ILE A 122 10.06 -14.84 19.46
N GLU A 123 8.76 -14.88 19.72
CA GLU A 123 7.83 -15.70 18.93
C GLU A 123 7.62 -15.17 17.50
N ILE A 124 7.83 -13.87 17.27
CA ILE A 124 7.57 -13.22 15.98
C ILE A 124 8.86 -12.88 15.19
N GLU A 125 10.04 -13.33 15.64
CA GLU A 125 11.33 -13.05 15.00
C GLU A 125 11.35 -13.42 13.51
N ASP A 126 11.04 -14.68 13.20
CA ASP A 126 11.02 -15.20 11.82
C ASP A 126 10.00 -14.45 10.96
N GLU A 127 8.83 -14.13 11.52
CA GLU A 127 7.76 -13.43 10.79
C GLU A 127 8.13 -11.96 10.55
N PHE A 128 8.82 -11.30 11.49
CA PHE A 128 9.28 -9.93 11.32
C PHE A 128 10.25 -9.81 10.14
N GLU A 129 11.24 -10.70 10.05
CA GLU A 129 12.19 -10.69 8.93
C GLU A 129 11.52 -10.95 7.58
N GLU A 130 10.57 -11.87 7.54
CA GLU A 130 9.78 -12.16 6.33
C GLU A 130 8.97 -10.94 5.91
N LYS A 131 8.24 -10.33 6.85
CA LYS A 131 7.33 -9.22 6.58
C LYS A 131 8.05 -7.94 6.20
N MET A 132 9.18 -7.61 6.83
CA MET A 132 9.92 -6.39 6.49
C MET A 132 10.44 -6.37 5.05
N ARG A 133 10.70 -7.55 4.47
CA ARG A 133 11.16 -7.73 3.07
C ARG A 133 10.02 -7.97 2.08
N ASP A 134 8.78 -8.07 2.56
CA ASP A 134 7.61 -8.34 1.73
C ASP A 134 7.16 -7.05 1.04
N VAL A 135 7.53 -6.92 -0.24
CA VAL A 135 7.22 -5.76 -1.07
C VAL A 135 5.71 -5.54 -1.26
N ASP A 136 4.90 -6.61 -1.16
CA ASP A 136 3.44 -6.51 -1.30
C ASP A 136 2.79 -5.77 -0.11
N LEU A 137 3.51 -5.64 1.00
CA LEU A 137 3.06 -4.90 2.17
C LEU A 137 3.39 -3.42 2.11
N TYR A 138 4.29 -3.00 1.22
CA TYR A 138 4.77 -1.63 1.18
C TYR A 138 3.63 -0.67 0.85
N SER A 139 3.60 0.46 1.54
CA SER A 139 2.84 1.59 1.06
C SER A 139 3.52 2.13 -0.21
N PRO A 140 2.75 2.78 -1.10
CA PRO A 140 3.29 3.53 -2.22
C PRO A 140 4.39 4.51 -1.80
N SER A 141 4.19 5.23 -0.70
CA SER A 141 5.17 6.18 -0.17
C SER A 141 6.48 5.49 0.23
N LYS A 142 6.42 4.38 0.99
CA LYS A 142 7.59 3.56 1.32
C LYS A 142 8.30 3.06 0.06
N ALA A 143 7.56 2.46 -0.88
CA ALA A 143 8.12 1.95 -2.13
C ALA A 143 8.91 3.05 -2.88
N PHE A 144 8.34 4.26 -2.99
CA PHE A 144 9.02 5.41 -3.58
C PHE A 144 10.30 5.83 -2.85
N VAL A 145 10.29 5.85 -1.51
CA VAL A 145 11.46 6.22 -0.70
C VAL A 145 12.56 5.17 -0.82
N ILE A 146 12.23 3.88 -0.88
CA ILE A 146 13.19 2.81 -1.11
C ILE A 146 13.89 2.98 -2.47
N VAL A 147 13.13 3.26 -3.55
CA VAL A 147 13.72 3.53 -4.86
C VAL A 147 14.65 4.75 -4.82
N ALA A 148 14.26 5.82 -4.11
CA ALA A 148 15.12 6.99 -3.93
C ALA A 148 16.44 6.63 -3.23
N LEU A 149 16.39 5.82 -2.17
CA LEU A 149 17.59 5.32 -1.46
C LEU A 149 18.50 4.50 -2.38
N GLU A 150 17.92 3.63 -3.22
CA GLU A 150 18.67 2.80 -4.17
C GLU A 150 19.33 3.63 -5.28
N GLU A 151 18.69 4.73 -5.72
CA GLU A 151 19.30 5.70 -6.64
C GLU A 151 20.37 6.60 -5.95
N GLY A 152 20.59 6.42 -4.66
CA GLY A 152 21.55 7.21 -3.87
C GLY A 152 21.08 8.64 -3.60
N ILE A 153 19.76 8.89 -3.66
CA ILE A 153 19.14 10.15 -3.28
C ILE A 153 19.13 10.23 -1.75
N ASP A 154 19.51 11.40 -1.21
CA ASP A 154 19.36 11.66 0.22
C ASP A 154 17.89 11.92 0.53
N VAL A 155 17.20 10.90 1.06
CA VAL A 155 15.78 10.98 1.43
C VAL A 155 15.52 11.91 2.62
N ASN A 156 16.57 12.36 3.32
CA ASN A 156 16.45 13.38 4.37
C ASN A 156 16.56 14.81 3.82
N ASP A 157 16.89 14.98 2.53
CA ASP A 157 16.84 16.25 1.82
C ASP A 157 15.48 16.38 1.09
N PRO A 158 14.56 17.22 1.60
CA PRO A 158 13.23 17.37 1.00
C PRO A 158 13.28 17.89 -0.44
N ASP A 159 14.28 18.70 -0.80
CA ASP A 159 14.40 19.25 -2.15
C ASP A 159 14.87 18.14 -3.11
N ALA A 160 15.84 17.33 -2.71
CA ALA A 160 16.31 16.19 -3.50
C ALA A 160 15.21 15.15 -3.73
N LEU A 161 14.44 14.84 -2.69
CA LEU A 161 13.32 13.91 -2.76
C LEU A 161 12.18 14.46 -3.64
N GLN A 162 11.89 15.76 -3.55
CA GLN A 162 10.91 16.43 -4.39
C GLN A 162 11.32 16.46 -5.88
N GLU A 163 12.59 16.72 -6.17
CA GLU A 163 13.14 16.65 -7.54
C GLU A 163 13.04 15.23 -8.10
N PHE A 164 13.35 14.22 -7.27
CA PHE A 164 13.19 12.82 -7.63
C PHE A 164 11.74 12.48 -7.98
N TYR A 165 10.77 12.88 -7.16
CA TYR A 165 9.35 12.64 -7.45
C TYR A 165 8.89 13.24 -8.79
N VAL A 166 9.31 14.48 -9.07
CA VAL A 166 8.95 15.15 -10.34
C VAL A 166 9.59 14.42 -11.53
N LYS A 167 10.86 14.01 -11.41
CA LYS A 167 11.59 13.26 -12.45
C LYS A 167 10.88 11.94 -12.76
N VAL A 168 10.53 11.16 -11.73
CA VAL A 168 9.82 9.89 -11.91
C VAL A 168 8.48 10.13 -12.56
N GLY A 169 7.62 10.98 -11.98
CA GLY A 169 6.30 11.25 -12.56
C GLY A 169 6.32 11.73 -14.01
N ALA A 170 7.29 12.57 -14.39
CA ALA A 170 7.46 13.02 -15.77
C ALA A 170 7.92 11.90 -16.73
N SER A 171 8.75 10.96 -16.24
CA SER A 171 9.15 9.77 -17.00
C SER A 171 7.96 8.85 -17.24
N GLU A 172 7.19 8.60 -16.18
CA GLU A 172 6.02 7.71 -16.17
C GLU A 172 4.89 8.22 -17.07
N MET A 173 4.69 9.54 -17.14
CA MET A 173 3.64 10.16 -17.96
C MET A 173 4.14 10.70 -19.30
N LYS A 174 5.20 10.10 -19.84
CA LYS A 174 5.76 10.50 -21.14
C LYS A 174 4.72 10.35 -22.26
N GLY A 175 4.43 11.46 -22.94
CA GLY A 175 3.43 11.51 -24.01
C GLY A 175 2.16 12.26 -23.64
N HIS A 176 1.92 12.48 -22.34
CA HIS A 176 0.86 13.36 -21.87
C HIS A 176 1.28 14.85 -21.94
N LYS A 177 0.30 15.75 -21.91
CA LYS A 177 0.55 17.19 -21.90
C LYS A 177 1.23 17.58 -20.58
N PRO A 178 2.28 18.41 -20.60
CA PRO A 178 2.99 18.82 -19.37
C PRO A 178 2.07 19.36 -18.27
N GLU A 179 1.06 20.14 -18.64
CA GLU A 179 0.08 20.70 -17.68
C GLU A 179 -0.75 19.62 -16.95
N ILE A 180 -1.02 18.49 -17.61
CA ILE A 180 -1.73 17.35 -17.01
C ILE A 180 -0.77 16.59 -16.09
N VAL A 181 0.46 16.36 -16.55
CA VAL A 181 1.53 15.71 -15.78
C VAL A 181 1.78 16.47 -14.47
N ASP A 182 1.93 17.79 -14.54
CA ASP A 182 2.17 18.63 -13.37
C ASP A 182 0.99 18.58 -12.39
N ALA A 183 -0.25 18.63 -12.89
CA ALA A 183 -1.45 18.58 -12.05
C ALA A 183 -1.61 17.22 -11.33
N ILE A 184 -1.35 16.12 -12.04
CA ILE A 184 -1.40 14.77 -11.46
C ILE A 184 -0.27 14.58 -10.44
N ASN A 185 0.97 14.93 -10.81
CA ASN A 185 2.13 14.83 -9.91
C ASN A 185 1.93 15.62 -8.63
N GLN A 186 1.36 16.83 -8.72
CA GLN A 186 1.06 17.64 -7.54
C GLN A 186 0.14 16.88 -6.57
N VAL A 187 -0.92 16.22 -7.07
CA VAL A 187 -1.83 15.45 -6.23
C VAL A 187 -1.17 14.19 -5.69
N ILE A 188 -0.40 13.46 -6.51
CA ILE A 188 0.27 12.24 -6.06
C ILE A 188 1.22 12.56 -4.90
N VAL A 189 2.13 13.51 -5.09
CA VAL A 189 3.15 13.85 -4.10
C VAL A 189 2.53 14.49 -2.85
N SER A 190 1.60 15.43 -3.02
CA SER A 190 1.08 16.20 -1.89
C SER A 190 0.00 15.46 -1.11
N TRP A 191 -0.77 14.58 -1.77
CA TRP A 191 -1.98 13.98 -1.21
C TRP A 191 -1.92 12.46 -1.15
N VAL A 192 -1.60 11.78 -2.26
CA VAL A 192 -1.69 10.31 -2.33
C VAL A 192 -0.59 9.62 -1.54
N LEU A 193 0.68 10.02 -1.70
CA LEU A 193 1.78 9.41 -0.95
C LEU A 193 1.62 9.60 0.56
N PRO A 194 1.36 10.83 1.08
CA PRO A 194 1.10 11.04 2.50
C PRO A 194 -0.14 10.29 3.02
N PHE A 195 -1.21 10.22 2.24
CA PHE A 195 -2.39 9.42 2.57
C PHE A 195 -2.06 7.93 2.70
N SER A 196 -1.19 7.43 1.83
CA SER A 196 -0.82 6.01 1.82
C SER A 196 -0.05 5.56 3.06
N ASP A 197 0.67 6.47 3.71
CA ASP A 197 1.31 6.28 5.04
C ASP A 197 0.47 6.87 6.19
N SER A 198 -0.79 7.22 5.92
CA SER A 198 -1.66 7.71 6.98
C SER A 198 -2.31 6.56 7.73
N ARG A 199 -2.68 6.82 8.98
CA ARG A 199 -3.50 5.90 9.80
C ARG A 199 -4.89 5.58 9.22
N TYR A 200 -5.30 6.21 8.11
CA TYR A 200 -6.60 5.97 7.48
C TYR A 200 -6.62 4.69 6.65
N ILE A 201 -5.47 4.21 6.13
CA ILE A 201 -5.43 2.97 5.35
C ILE A 201 -5.46 1.71 6.21
N PRO A 202 -4.66 1.58 7.30
CA PRO A 202 -4.70 0.37 8.12
C PRO A 202 -6.08 0.06 8.72
N ALA A 203 -7.00 1.05 8.77
CA ALA A 203 -8.38 0.87 9.18
C ALA A 203 -9.28 0.20 8.11
N ILE A 204 -8.81 0.05 6.87
CA ILE A 204 -9.49 -0.63 5.78
C ILE A 204 -8.88 -2.03 5.65
N ASP A 205 -9.55 -3.02 6.23
CA ASP A 205 -9.12 -4.41 6.15
C ASP A 205 -8.85 -4.83 4.70
N SER A 206 -7.70 -5.47 4.46
CA SER A 206 -7.25 -6.01 3.17
C SER A 206 -6.86 -5.00 2.08
N ALA A 207 -6.89 -3.68 2.34
CA ALA A 207 -6.42 -2.71 1.36
C ALA A 207 -4.90 -2.73 1.21
N THR A 208 -4.42 -2.98 0.00
CA THR A 208 -2.99 -2.97 -0.34
C THR A 208 -2.52 -1.58 -0.81
N GLY A 209 -1.20 -1.40 -0.92
CA GLY A 209 -0.64 -0.20 -1.55
C GLY A 209 -1.10 -0.03 -3.01
N ASP A 210 -1.14 -1.13 -3.74
CA ASP A 210 -1.63 -1.18 -5.13
C ASP A 210 -3.08 -0.71 -5.24
N ASP A 211 -3.97 -1.13 -4.33
CA ASP A 211 -5.37 -0.71 -4.36
C ASP A 211 -5.50 0.81 -4.18
N VAL A 212 -4.70 1.40 -3.28
CA VAL A 212 -4.69 2.86 -3.06
C VAL A 212 -4.30 3.60 -4.32
N ILE A 213 -3.24 3.16 -4.99
CA ILE A 213 -2.73 3.79 -6.21
C ILE A 213 -3.67 3.59 -7.39
N LEU A 214 -4.24 2.39 -7.55
CA LEU A 214 -5.22 2.10 -8.58
C LEU A 214 -6.46 2.99 -8.44
N MET A 215 -7.04 3.09 -7.24
CA MET A 215 -8.26 3.86 -7.01
C MET A 215 -8.04 5.36 -7.18
N THR A 216 -6.98 5.90 -6.58
CA THR A 216 -6.66 7.33 -6.69
C THR A 216 -6.22 7.69 -8.12
N GLY A 217 -5.52 6.79 -8.81
CA GLY A 217 -5.14 6.92 -10.20
C GLY A 217 -6.30 6.99 -11.18
N LEU A 218 -7.24 6.05 -11.11
CA LEU A 218 -8.45 6.04 -11.94
C LEU A 218 -9.27 7.32 -11.74
N LEU A 219 -9.36 7.79 -10.49
CA LEU A 219 -10.03 9.04 -10.16
C LEU A 219 -9.29 10.24 -10.77
N LEU A 220 -7.97 10.29 -10.64
CA LEU A 220 -7.13 11.37 -11.17
C LEU A 220 -7.20 11.46 -12.70
N GLY A 221 -7.06 10.36 -13.41
CA GLY A 221 -7.17 10.34 -14.88
C GLY A 221 -8.55 10.82 -15.33
N SER A 222 -9.60 10.37 -14.65
CA SER A 222 -10.97 10.78 -14.97
C SER A 222 -11.23 12.27 -14.69
N LEU A 223 -10.81 12.79 -13.54
CA LEU A 223 -11.06 14.18 -13.17
C LEU A 223 -10.16 15.16 -13.92
N VAL A 224 -8.86 14.89 -13.96
CA VAL A 224 -7.85 15.83 -14.47
C VAL A 224 -7.72 15.73 -15.99
N GLU A 225 -7.58 14.52 -16.54
CA GLU A 225 -7.34 14.34 -17.98
C GLU A 225 -8.64 14.33 -18.79
N ASP A 226 -9.62 13.52 -18.40
CA ASP A 226 -10.88 13.37 -19.16
C ASP A 226 -11.83 14.57 -18.96
N MET A 227 -11.99 15.01 -17.72
CA MET A 227 -12.95 16.06 -17.37
C MET A 227 -12.31 17.46 -17.32
N GLY A 228 -10.97 17.56 -17.26
CA GLY A 228 -10.26 18.82 -17.20
C GLY A 228 -10.47 19.61 -15.90
N VAL A 229 -10.89 18.93 -14.83
CA VAL A 229 -11.19 19.55 -13.53
C VAL A 229 -9.94 19.55 -12.66
N LYS A 230 -9.53 20.73 -12.21
CA LYS A 230 -8.35 20.86 -11.36
C LYS A 230 -8.65 20.38 -9.95
N SER A 231 -7.62 19.90 -9.25
CA SER A 231 -7.74 19.34 -7.90
C SER A 231 -8.44 20.24 -6.86
N HIS A 232 -8.22 21.55 -6.94
CA HIS A 232 -8.88 22.53 -6.07
C HIS A 232 -10.36 22.83 -6.45
N GLU A 233 -10.79 22.40 -7.64
CA GLU A 233 -12.16 22.55 -8.15
C GLU A 233 -12.98 21.27 -7.95
N TRP A 234 -12.40 20.22 -7.34
CA TRP A 234 -13.13 18.99 -7.05
C TRP A 234 -14.31 19.26 -6.11
N ASP A 235 -15.47 18.72 -6.46
CA ASP A 235 -16.71 18.81 -5.71
C ASP A 235 -17.46 17.49 -5.78
N SER A 236 -18.54 17.35 -5.00
CA SER A 236 -19.32 16.12 -4.94
C SER A 236 -19.89 15.71 -6.29
N ASP A 237 -20.27 16.68 -7.13
CA ASP A 237 -20.87 16.42 -8.44
C ASP A 237 -19.84 15.84 -9.41
N ASN A 238 -18.65 16.45 -9.51
CA ASN A 238 -17.63 15.99 -10.43
C ASN A 238 -16.98 14.68 -9.99
N VAL A 239 -16.75 14.48 -8.69
CA VAL A 239 -16.22 13.22 -8.15
C VAL A 239 -17.23 12.08 -8.31
N THR A 240 -18.50 12.30 -7.96
CA THR A 240 -19.55 11.27 -8.15
C THR A 240 -19.67 10.88 -9.61
N LYS A 241 -19.67 11.86 -10.51
CA LYS A 241 -19.72 11.62 -11.95
C LYS A 241 -18.51 10.85 -12.45
N SER A 242 -17.32 11.16 -11.95
CA SER A 242 -16.08 10.44 -12.28
C SER A 242 -16.16 8.97 -11.85
N ILE A 243 -16.59 8.71 -10.61
CA ILE A 243 -16.77 7.35 -10.09
C ILE A 243 -17.78 6.58 -10.95
N GLN A 244 -18.92 7.17 -11.26
CA GLN A 244 -19.97 6.52 -12.06
C GLN A 244 -19.56 6.26 -13.52
N LYS A 245 -18.77 7.16 -14.11
CA LYS A 245 -18.36 7.06 -15.52
C LYS A 245 -17.14 6.18 -15.72
N THR A 246 -16.23 6.14 -14.74
CA THR A 246 -14.93 5.49 -14.87
C THR A 246 -14.78 4.30 -13.96
N LEU A 247 -14.94 4.48 -12.63
CA LEU A 247 -14.60 3.43 -11.68
C LEU A 247 -15.63 2.31 -11.62
N ILE A 248 -16.92 2.63 -11.56
CA ILE A 248 -18.00 1.64 -11.50
C ILE A 248 -18.01 0.70 -12.72
N PRO A 249 -17.90 1.20 -13.97
CA PRO A 249 -17.84 0.33 -15.14
C PRO A 249 -16.45 -0.29 -15.36
N TYR A 250 -15.44 0.06 -14.56
CA TYR A 250 -14.11 -0.55 -14.68
C TYR A 250 -14.19 -2.04 -14.32
N PRO A 251 -13.53 -2.94 -15.08
CA PRO A 251 -13.64 -4.38 -14.90
C PRO A 251 -12.81 -4.88 -13.70
N LEU A 252 -13.04 -4.35 -12.50
CA LEU A 252 -12.34 -4.76 -11.28
C LEU A 252 -12.86 -6.10 -10.74
N PRO A 253 -12.01 -6.92 -10.09
CA PRO A 253 -12.44 -8.09 -9.34
C PRO A 253 -13.37 -7.70 -8.20
N ASN A 254 -14.27 -8.61 -7.81
CA ASN A 254 -15.22 -8.35 -6.72
C ASN A 254 -14.56 -7.90 -5.41
N ASP A 255 -13.40 -8.48 -5.06
CA ASP A 255 -12.68 -8.12 -3.84
C ASP A 255 -12.15 -6.66 -3.92
N THR A 256 -11.59 -6.26 -5.07
CA THR A 256 -11.15 -4.88 -5.30
C THR A 256 -12.33 -3.90 -5.38
N ARG A 257 -13.46 -4.30 -5.98
CA ARG A 257 -14.70 -3.49 -6.01
C ARG A 257 -15.20 -3.17 -4.60
N ALA A 258 -15.08 -4.12 -3.69
CA ALA A 258 -15.46 -3.92 -2.29
C ALA A 258 -14.60 -2.87 -1.59
N LEU A 259 -13.36 -2.64 -2.05
CA LEU A 259 -12.41 -1.69 -1.47
C LEU A 259 -12.48 -0.29 -2.09
N CYS A 260 -13.05 -0.12 -3.28
CA CYS A 260 -13.04 1.15 -4.01
C CYS A 260 -13.60 2.35 -3.22
N ILE A 261 -14.87 2.29 -2.80
CA ILE A 261 -15.49 3.40 -2.07
C ILE A 261 -14.89 3.55 -0.67
N PRO A 262 -14.59 2.48 0.09
CA PRO A 262 -13.85 2.62 1.35
C PRO A 262 -12.53 3.38 1.23
N ILE A 263 -11.70 3.06 0.23
CA ILE A 263 -10.42 3.75 -0.01
C ILE A 263 -10.65 5.21 -0.35
N LEU A 264 -11.55 5.50 -1.29
CA LEU A 264 -11.83 6.89 -1.69
C LEU A 264 -12.46 7.71 -0.55
N HIS A 265 -13.34 7.10 0.24
CA HIS A 265 -13.92 7.73 1.42
C HIS A 265 -12.85 8.07 2.44
N ALA A 266 -11.93 7.14 2.72
CA ALA A 266 -10.79 7.40 3.59
C ALA A 266 -9.87 8.49 3.04
N PHE A 267 -9.61 8.49 1.73
CA PHE A 267 -8.81 9.52 1.06
C PHE A 267 -9.41 10.91 1.24
N PHE A 268 -10.69 11.09 0.93
CA PHE A 268 -11.37 12.38 1.09
C PHE A 268 -11.55 12.77 2.56
N THR A 269 -11.70 11.79 3.47
CA THR A 269 -11.70 12.07 4.92
C THR A 269 -10.33 12.61 5.36
N TYR A 270 -9.24 12.00 4.91
CA TYR A 270 -7.88 12.48 5.13
C TYR A 270 -7.69 13.91 4.60
N LEU A 271 -8.10 14.19 3.35
CA LEU A 271 -7.99 15.53 2.79
C LEU A 271 -8.80 16.58 3.57
N ALA A 272 -9.97 16.19 4.09
CA ALA A 272 -10.81 17.07 4.90
C ALA A 272 -10.15 17.38 6.25
N ASP A 273 -9.67 16.35 6.94
CA ASP A 273 -9.09 16.49 8.28
C ASP A 273 -7.76 17.27 8.24
N GLU A 274 -6.98 17.13 7.16
CA GLU A 274 -5.73 17.86 6.93
C GLU A 274 -5.95 19.22 6.23
N ASN A 275 -7.20 19.62 5.96
CA ASN A 275 -7.56 20.87 5.26
C ASN A 275 -6.89 21.04 3.88
N LEU A 276 -6.67 19.94 3.17
CA LEU A 276 -5.99 19.92 1.87
C LEU A 276 -6.93 20.20 0.70
N GLN A 277 -8.23 19.97 0.85
CA GLN A 277 -9.24 20.19 -0.19
C GLN A 277 -10.56 20.66 0.43
N LEU A 278 -11.11 21.78 -0.09
CA LEU A 278 -12.21 22.54 0.52
C LEU A 278 -13.53 21.76 0.67
N HIS A 279 -13.86 20.93 -0.32
CA HIS A 279 -15.10 20.17 -0.43
C HIS A 279 -14.93 18.71 0.00
N ALA A 280 -13.79 18.33 0.56
CA ALA A 280 -13.44 16.93 0.79
C ALA A 280 -14.41 16.20 1.72
N ARG A 281 -14.93 16.88 2.76
CA ARG A 281 -15.95 16.29 3.64
C ARG A 281 -17.25 16.01 2.89
N ASP A 282 -17.74 16.98 2.12
CA ASP A 282 -18.96 16.83 1.32
C ASP A 282 -18.80 15.75 0.26
N ILE A 283 -17.60 15.67 -0.35
CA ILE A 283 -17.26 14.60 -1.31
C ILE A 283 -17.30 13.24 -0.61
N ALA A 284 -16.62 13.07 0.52
CA ALA A 284 -16.59 11.81 1.27
C ALA A 284 -18.00 11.30 1.57
N ASP A 285 -18.89 12.17 2.07
CA ASP A 285 -20.27 11.81 2.38
C ASP A 285 -21.07 11.45 1.11
N SER A 286 -20.83 12.16 -0.01
CA SER A 286 -21.58 11.98 -1.26
C SER A 286 -21.29 10.67 -1.99
N ILE A 287 -20.10 10.07 -1.80
CA ILE A 287 -19.70 8.86 -2.53
C ILE A 287 -20.12 7.56 -1.83
N LEU A 288 -20.43 7.60 -0.52
CA LEU A 288 -20.84 6.41 0.25
C LEU A 288 -22.01 5.64 -0.39
N PRO A 289 -23.09 6.27 -0.89
CA PRO A 289 -24.18 5.56 -1.54
C PRO A 289 -23.78 4.83 -2.83
N LEU A 290 -22.64 5.17 -3.43
CA LEU A 290 -22.15 4.53 -4.66
C LEU A 290 -21.61 3.12 -4.40
N GLN A 291 -21.39 2.70 -3.15
CA GLN A 291 -20.91 1.36 -2.84
C GLN A 291 -21.88 0.28 -3.33
N GLU A 292 -23.19 0.49 -3.14
CA GLU A 292 -24.19 -0.47 -3.62
C GLU A 292 -24.18 -0.58 -5.14
N GLN A 293 -24.01 0.56 -5.84
CA GLN A 293 -23.91 0.60 -7.29
C GLN A 293 -22.63 -0.11 -7.78
N MET A 294 -21.50 0.15 -7.13
CA MET A 294 -20.21 -0.48 -7.42
C MET A 294 -20.32 -2.02 -7.33
N MET A 295 -20.98 -2.54 -6.29
CA MET A 295 -21.13 -3.98 -6.11
C MET A 295 -22.15 -4.63 -7.05
N ALA A 296 -23.20 -3.89 -7.47
CA ALA A 296 -24.24 -4.43 -8.34
C ALA A 296 -23.75 -4.73 -9.77
N GLU A 297 -22.75 -3.99 -10.25
CA GLU A 297 -22.24 -4.09 -11.62
C GLU A 297 -21.13 -5.15 -11.79
N GLY A 298 -20.61 -5.73 -10.68
CA GLY A 298 -19.58 -6.77 -10.67
C GLY A 298 -20.07 -8.22 -10.81
N SER A 299 -21.34 -8.46 -11.11
CA SER A 299 -21.96 -9.79 -10.94
C SER A 299 -21.68 -10.83 -12.05
N GLU A 300 -20.76 -10.61 -12.99
CA GLU A 300 -20.38 -11.63 -13.98
C GLU A 300 -19.06 -12.31 -13.62
N LYS A 301 -19.14 -13.55 -13.08
CA LYS A 301 -17.97 -14.36 -12.66
C LYS A 301 -16.86 -14.53 -13.71
N SER A 302 -17.12 -14.30 -14.99
CA SER A 302 -16.06 -14.34 -16.02
C SER A 302 -15.05 -13.19 -15.83
N SER A 303 -15.45 -12.07 -15.24
CA SER A 303 -14.60 -10.89 -15.07
C SER A 303 -13.46 -11.09 -14.08
N ASP A 304 -13.64 -11.90 -13.02
CA ASP A 304 -12.62 -12.09 -11.98
C ASP A 304 -11.41 -12.89 -12.53
N LEU A 305 -11.69 -13.94 -13.33
CA LEU A 305 -10.63 -14.72 -13.99
C LEU A 305 -10.00 -13.92 -15.13
N GLU A 306 -10.82 -13.24 -15.94
CA GLU A 306 -10.33 -12.40 -17.04
C GLU A 306 -9.45 -11.24 -16.52
N PHE A 307 -9.81 -10.63 -15.40
CA PHE A 307 -8.98 -9.60 -14.76
C PHE A 307 -7.71 -10.18 -14.15
N PHE A 308 -7.79 -11.32 -13.46
CA PHE A 308 -6.59 -11.99 -12.95
C PHE A 308 -5.60 -12.28 -14.08
N MET A 309 -6.10 -12.81 -15.21
CA MET A 309 -5.28 -13.09 -16.39
C MET A 309 -4.75 -11.81 -17.03
N ALA A 310 -5.55 -10.75 -17.11
CA ALA A 310 -5.10 -9.44 -17.61
C ALA A 310 -4.01 -8.83 -16.73
N ARG A 311 -4.13 -8.94 -15.39
CA ARG A 311 -3.10 -8.49 -14.43
C ARG A 311 -1.83 -9.32 -14.58
N ALA A 312 -1.95 -10.64 -14.73
CA ALA A 312 -0.80 -11.51 -14.95
C ALA A 312 -0.02 -11.15 -16.23
N VAL A 313 -0.72 -10.89 -17.34
CA VAL A 313 -0.12 -10.43 -18.61
C VAL A 313 0.56 -9.07 -18.47
N ILE A 314 -0.03 -8.17 -17.68
CA ILE A 314 0.55 -6.85 -17.40
C ILE A 314 1.83 -7.01 -16.57
N ASN A 315 1.79 -7.84 -15.54
CA ASN A 315 2.92 -8.06 -14.64
C ASN A 315 4.09 -8.81 -15.32
N SER A 316 3.82 -9.59 -16.38
CA SER A 316 4.85 -10.34 -17.11
C SER A 316 5.61 -9.50 -18.14
N GLY A 317 5.36 -8.19 -18.22
CA GLY A 317 6.03 -7.29 -19.17
C GLY A 317 5.69 -7.53 -20.64
N VAL A 318 4.65 -8.32 -20.93
CA VAL A 318 4.19 -8.58 -22.31
C VAL A 318 3.52 -7.33 -22.86
N ASP A 319 3.86 -6.95 -24.10
CA ASP A 319 3.27 -5.78 -24.74
C ASP A 319 1.73 -5.93 -24.80
N PRO A 320 0.97 -5.08 -24.08
CA PRO A 320 -0.47 -5.20 -23.99
C PRO A 320 -1.20 -4.85 -25.30
N THR A 321 -0.46 -4.39 -26.31
CA THR A 321 -0.96 -4.07 -27.66
C THR A 321 -0.67 -5.18 -28.69
N ASP A 322 0.17 -6.17 -28.35
CA ASP A 322 0.47 -7.32 -29.20
C ASP A 322 -0.38 -8.54 -28.80
N GLU A 323 -1.51 -8.72 -29.49
CA GLU A 323 -2.44 -9.83 -29.24
C GLU A 323 -1.78 -11.22 -29.38
N ALA A 324 -0.75 -11.37 -30.21
CA ALA A 324 -0.07 -12.66 -30.36
C ALA A 324 0.79 -12.98 -29.13
N ALA A 325 1.54 -11.99 -28.64
CA ALA A 325 2.38 -12.15 -27.45
C ALA A 325 1.55 -12.41 -26.17
N ILE A 326 0.37 -11.77 -26.06
CA ILE A 326 -0.57 -12.01 -24.95
C ILE A 326 -1.05 -13.46 -24.95
N MET A 327 -1.44 -13.97 -26.13
CA MET A 327 -1.97 -15.33 -26.23
C MET A 327 -0.90 -16.39 -25.98
N ASP A 328 0.33 -16.17 -26.47
CA ASP A 328 1.46 -17.06 -26.22
C ASP A 328 1.79 -17.15 -24.72
N PHE A 329 1.84 -16.00 -24.02
CA PHE A 329 2.06 -15.96 -22.57
C PHE A 329 0.98 -16.71 -21.79
N LEU A 330 -0.30 -16.47 -22.11
CA LEU A 330 -1.42 -17.10 -21.39
C LEU A 330 -1.46 -18.62 -21.60
N ASP A 331 -1.13 -19.11 -22.80
CA ASP A 331 -1.08 -20.54 -23.09
C ASP A 331 0.14 -21.21 -22.42
N GLU A 332 1.29 -20.55 -22.38
CA GLU A 332 2.51 -21.09 -21.73
C GLU A 332 2.38 -21.16 -20.20
N ASN A 333 1.64 -20.24 -19.59
CA ASN A 333 1.54 -20.11 -18.12
C ASN A 333 0.20 -20.57 -17.54
N LYS A 334 -0.69 -21.12 -18.37
CA LYS A 334 -2.07 -21.48 -18.02
C LYS A 334 -2.21 -22.24 -16.70
N ASP A 335 -1.45 -23.31 -16.51
CA ASP A 335 -1.59 -24.17 -15.32
C ASP A 335 -1.09 -23.47 -14.04
N ALA A 336 -0.04 -22.66 -14.14
CA ALA A 336 0.49 -21.88 -13.03
C ALA A 336 -0.46 -20.76 -12.61
N LEU A 337 -0.97 -20.00 -13.60
CA LEU A 337 -1.93 -18.92 -13.38
C LEU A 337 -3.25 -19.44 -12.80
N MET A 338 -3.73 -20.60 -13.26
CA MET A 338 -4.91 -21.21 -12.67
C MET A 338 -4.68 -21.68 -11.23
N LEU A 339 -3.48 -22.20 -10.91
CA LEU A 339 -3.14 -22.60 -9.54
C LEU A 339 -3.05 -21.39 -8.61
N GLU A 340 -2.45 -20.30 -9.07
CA GLU A 340 -2.32 -19.05 -8.34
C GLU A 340 -3.68 -18.37 -8.11
N TYR A 341 -4.52 -18.31 -9.15
CA TYR A 341 -5.91 -17.88 -9.03
C TYR A 341 -6.70 -18.73 -8.02
N MET A 342 -6.46 -20.04 -7.96
CA MET A 342 -7.11 -20.88 -6.95
C MET A 342 -6.63 -20.60 -5.53
N LYS A 343 -5.38 -20.16 -5.32
CA LYS A 343 -4.86 -19.79 -3.99
C LYS A 343 -5.50 -18.52 -3.44
N THR A 344 -5.94 -17.61 -4.30
CA THR A 344 -6.59 -16.36 -3.89
C THR A 344 -8.06 -16.54 -3.49
N LYS A 345 -8.64 -17.72 -3.72
CA LYS A 345 -10.05 -18.01 -3.43
C LYS A 345 -10.24 -18.74 -2.10
N LYS A 346 -11.36 -18.46 -1.43
CA LYS A 346 -11.70 -19.15 -0.17
C LYS A 346 -11.98 -20.63 -0.45
N PRO A 347 -11.71 -21.55 0.50
CA PRO A 347 -11.94 -22.99 0.32
C PRO A 347 -13.38 -23.36 -0.11
N GLU A 348 -14.36 -22.55 0.28
CA GLU A 348 -15.78 -22.72 -0.09
C GLU A 348 -16.07 -22.36 -1.56
N GLU A 349 -15.34 -21.40 -2.12
CA GLU A 349 -15.43 -20.96 -3.52
C GLU A 349 -14.71 -21.94 -4.45
N ILE A 350 -13.58 -22.49 -4.01
CA ILE A 350 -12.84 -23.55 -4.73
C ILE A 350 -13.73 -24.79 -4.91
N ARG A 351 -14.48 -25.19 -3.87
CA ARG A 351 -15.45 -26.30 -3.99
C ARG A 351 -16.50 -25.99 -5.06
N LYS A 352 -17.04 -24.78 -5.08
CA LYS A 352 -18.08 -24.38 -6.04
C LYS A 352 -17.56 -24.40 -7.49
N LEU A 353 -16.33 -23.93 -7.72
CA LEU A 353 -15.64 -23.97 -9.02
C LEU A 353 -15.38 -25.41 -9.51
N LEU A 354 -14.98 -26.31 -8.62
CA LEU A 354 -14.78 -27.72 -8.95
C LEU A 354 -16.11 -28.44 -9.26
N PHE A 355 -17.18 -28.12 -8.55
CA PHE A 355 -18.50 -28.74 -8.76
C PHE A 355 -19.22 -28.23 -10.01
N ASP A 356 -19.10 -26.93 -10.36
CA ASP A 356 -19.70 -26.37 -11.59
C ASP A 356 -19.05 -26.97 -12.86
N ASN A 357 -17.75 -27.28 -12.83
CA ASN A 357 -17.02 -27.91 -13.94
C ASN A 357 -17.25 -29.42 -14.09
N ILE A 358 -17.74 -30.11 -13.06
CA ILE A 358 -18.04 -31.56 -13.13
C ILE A 358 -19.40 -31.81 -13.81
N THR A 359 -20.30 -30.82 -13.86
CA THR A 359 -21.64 -30.97 -14.46
C THR A 359 -21.75 -30.59 -15.94
N ASN A 360 -20.76 -29.89 -16.52
CA ASN A 360 -20.73 -29.58 -17.95
C ASN A 360 -19.69 -30.46 -18.66
N THR A 361 -20.11 -31.69 -19.00
CA THR A 361 -19.36 -32.60 -19.88
C THR A 361 -19.81 -32.43 -21.34
N ASP A 362 -19.84 -31.19 -21.83
CA ASP A 362 -19.90 -30.94 -23.27
C ASP A 362 -18.51 -30.50 -23.73
N PHE A 363 -17.83 -31.46 -24.35
CA PHE A 363 -16.60 -31.27 -25.10
C PHE A 363 -16.76 -30.10 -26.08
N PHE A 364 -15.74 -29.26 -26.13
CA PHE A 364 -15.50 -28.21 -27.13
C PHE A 364 -15.98 -28.60 -28.54
N GLU A 365 -17.16 -28.13 -28.94
CA GLU A 365 -17.45 -27.86 -30.35
C GLU A 365 -17.10 -26.39 -30.59
N GLU A 366 -16.22 -26.16 -31.56
CA GLU A 366 -15.80 -24.84 -32.03
C GLU A 366 -17.01 -24.03 -32.50
N GLU A 367 -17.60 -23.22 -31.61
CA GLU A 367 -18.39 -22.09 -32.06
C GLU A 367 -17.44 -20.99 -32.56
N PRO A 368 -17.75 -20.34 -33.71
CA PRO A 368 -16.88 -19.32 -34.27
C PRO A 368 -16.76 -18.17 -33.27
N ARG A 369 -15.51 -17.90 -32.83
CA ARG A 369 -15.16 -16.81 -31.93
C ARG A 369 -15.92 -15.56 -32.35
N LYS A 370 -16.82 -15.07 -31.49
CA LYS A 370 -17.30 -13.69 -31.62
C LYS A 370 -16.06 -12.81 -31.52
N GLN A 371 -15.81 -12.02 -32.57
CA GLN A 371 -14.85 -10.93 -32.49
C GLN A 371 -15.25 -10.06 -31.30
N ILE A 372 -14.37 -10.02 -30.30
CA ILE A 372 -14.49 -9.14 -29.16
C ILE A 372 -14.28 -7.72 -29.68
N ASP A 373 -15.30 -6.87 -29.59
CA ASP A 373 -15.17 -5.46 -29.95
C ASP A 373 -14.56 -4.68 -28.79
N ILE A 374 -13.24 -4.75 -28.72
CA ILE A 374 -12.36 -4.07 -27.76
C ILE A 374 -12.42 -2.53 -27.90
N SER A 375 -13.07 -2.00 -28.95
CA SER A 375 -13.21 -0.55 -29.16
C SER A 375 -14.21 0.13 -28.21
N SER A 376 -15.00 -0.67 -27.48
CA SER A 376 -16.01 -0.22 -26.52
C SER A 376 -15.51 -0.06 -25.08
N ILE A 377 -14.27 -0.52 -24.80
CA ILE A 377 -13.62 -0.33 -23.51
C ILE A 377 -13.08 1.11 -23.44
N PRO A 378 -13.45 1.93 -22.44
CA PRO A 378 -12.92 3.29 -22.29
C PRO A 378 -11.40 3.26 -22.23
N LYS A 379 -10.76 3.95 -23.19
CA LYS A 379 -9.30 4.00 -23.36
C LYS A 379 -8.61 4.92 -22.33
N ALA A 380 -8.97 4.79 -21.06
CA ALA A 380 -8.22 5.37 -19.96
C ALA A 380 -6.97 4.49 -19.69
N ASN A 381 -5.99 4.67 -20.57
CA ASN A 381 -4.54 4.61 -20.33
C ASN A 381 -4.00 3.35 -19.64
N ARG A 382 -4.26 2.19 -20.23
CA ARG A 382 -3.63 0.89 -19.92
C ARG A 382 -2.08 0.94 -19.86
N GLU A 383 -1.44 1.90 -20.55
CA GLU A 383 0.00 2.18 -20.45
C GLU A 383 0.39 2.78 -19.08
N TRP A 384 -0.42 3.66 -18.49
CA TRP A 384 -0.18 4.28 -17.18
C TRP A 384 -0.21 3.25 -16.03
N PHE A 385 -1.17 2.31 -16.09
CA PHE A 385 -1.28 1.21 -15.13
C PHE A 385 -0.16 0.19 -15.27
N SER A 386 0.25 -0.10 -16.51
CA SER A 386 1.33 -1.04 -16.77
C SER A 386 2.67 -0.50 -16.31
N ILE A 387 2.94 0.82 -16.33
CA ILE A 387 4.25 1.35 -15.91
C ILE A 387 4.34 1.49 -14.38
N ILE A 388 3.29 1.94 -13.69
CA ILE A 388 3.28 1.95 -12.21
C ILE A 388 3.29 0.52 -11.64
N ALA A 389 2.55 -0.42 -12.24
CA ALA A 389 2.64 -1.84 -11.86
C ALA A 389 3.96 -2.49 -12.35
N ASN A 390 4.57 -2.05 -13.46
CA ASN A 390 5.90 -2.51 -13.87
C ASN A 390 7.01 -1.93 -13.01
N MET A 391 6.86 -0.76 -12.39
CA MET A 391 7.80 -0.28 -11.39
C MET A 391 7.82 -1.19 -10.16
N THR A 392 6.66 -1.75 -9.79
CA THR A 392 6.55 -2.75 -8.71
C THR A 392 6.98 -4.17 -9.18
N ASN A 393 6.71 -4.57 -10.43
CA ASN A 393 6.99 -5.93 -10.94
C ASN A 393 8.35 -6.13 -11.65
N GLN A 394 8.92 -5.13 -12.35
CA GLN A 394 10.25 -5.26 -12.99
C GLN A 394 11.36 -5.49 -11.97
N PHE A 395 11.12 -5.15 -10.69
CA PHE A 395 12.06 -5.45 -9.62
C PHE A 395 11.97 -6.91 -9.12
N CYS A 396 10.85 -7.60 -9.32
CA CYS A 396 10.66 -8.98 -8.88
C CYS A 396 11.18 -10.04 -9.87
N GLU A 397 11.36 -9.72 -11.16
CA GLU A 397 11.78 -10.71 -12.17
C GLU A 397 13.30 -10.71 -12.51
N GLU A 398 14.09 -9.72 -12.09
CA GLU A 398 15.53 -9.70 -12.41
C GLU A 398 16.45 -10.42 -11.39
N ARG A 399 15.92 -11.26 -10.50
CA ARG A 399 16.75 -12.06 -9.55
C ARG A 399 16.35 -13.53 -9.38
N LEU A 400 16.34 -14.27 -10.49
CA LEU A 400 16.81 -15.66 -10.53
C LEU A 400 18.25 -15.74 -11.06
#